data_AF-A0A7S4JNJ5-F1
#
_entry.id   AF-A0A7S4JNJ5-F1
#
_cell.length_a   1.000
_cell.length_b   1.000
_cell.length_c   1.000
_cell.angle_alpha   90.00
_cell.angle_beta   90.00
_cell.angle_gamma   90.00
#
_symmetry.space_group_name_H-M   'P 1'
#
loop_
_entity.id
_entity.type
_entity.pdbx_description
1 polymer ?
#
loop_
_entity_poly.entity_id
_entity_poly.type
_entity_poly.pdbx_seq_one_letter_code
_entity_poly.pdbx_strand_id
1 'polypeptide(L)'
;VVCSAEKMTSEALRSSADGDWSELKILFFFLASAVLVILLQVATAREGGNDSACSTAGSANRSSLHIRRRLQHASTGGVFWALSYIIPPVPGAFMLLLGAATLGVFHIVRLRSNAAQDFYLRLFGSLLRPHEMHGLPGAFYFLLGTAFVTLLCPIDEARLAVLCLSLGDPAAAIVGSSFGGLNLVAHASLGGCLACFSVCFCLGLLLDFSGRDAFMASAAATVAEATAGFVGIDDNLFIPIAVGFAMRIGRGNVA
;
A
#
# COMPACT_ATOMS: atom_id res chain seq x y z
N VAL A 1 4.61 38.06 -16.86
CA VAL A 1 4.25 38.02 -15.42
C VAL A 1 4.01 36.58 -14.95
N VAL A 2 3.15 35.79 -15.61
CA VAL A 2 2.87 34.37 -15.25
C VAL A 2 4.13 33.48 -15.26
N CYS A 3 4.97 33.56 -16.29
CA CYS A 3 6.20 32.76 -16.39
C CYS A 3 7.28 33.13 -15.35
N SER A 4 7.23 34.36 -14.79
CA SER A 4 8.13 34.80 -13.72
C SER A 4 7.63 34.34 -12.35
N ALA A 5 6.30 34.23 -12.18
CA ALA A 5 5.70 33.69 -10.97
C ALA A 5 6.01 32.19 -10.84
N GLU A 6 5.81 31.39 -11.91
CA GLU A 6 6.15 29.95 -11.92
C GLU A 6 7.63 29.68 -11.63
N LYS A 7 8.54 30.50 -12.18
CA LYS A 7 9.98 30.39 -11.87
C LYS A 7 10.26 30.65 -10.39
N MET A 8 9.68 31.70 -9.82
CA MET A 8 9.86 32.03 -8.40
C MET A 8 9.23 30.99 -7.47
N THR A 9 8.06 30.40 -7.81
CA THR A 9 7.51 29.27 -7.04
C THR A 9 8.38 28.03 -7.18
N SER A 10 8.92 27.73 -8.37
CA SER A 10 9.80 26.58 -8.57
C SER A 10 11.12 26.71 -7.82
N GLU A 11 11.67 27.93 -7.73
CA GLU A 11 12.91 28.23 -7.01
C GLU A 11 12.68 28.26 -5.50
N ALA A 12 11.55 28.77 -5.02
CA ALA A 12 11.16 28.72 -3.62
C ALA A 12 10.87 27.28 -3.14
N LEU A 13 10.25 26.45 -3.98
CA LEU A 13 10.03 25.02 -3.70
C LEU A 13 11.35 24.23 -3.73
N ARG A 14 12.29 24.56 -4.63
CA ARG A 14 13.65 24.01 -4.61
C ARG A 14 14.41 24.42 -3.36
N SER A 15 14.37 25.70 -2.98
CA SER A 15 14.99 26.19 -1.75
C SER A 15 14.38 25.58 -0.48
N SER A 16 13.10 25.20 -0.49
CA SER A 16 12.47 24.48 0.62
C SER A 16 12.78 22.97 0.59
N ALA A 17 13.07 22.40 -0.57
CA ALA A 17 13.51 21.01 -0.74
C ALA A 17 14.98 20.81 -0.37
N ASP A 18 15.80 21.85 -0.53
CA ASP A 18 17.20 21.95 -0.06
C ASP A 18 17.30 22.23 1.46
N GLY A 19 16.22 21.95 2.22
CA GLY A 19 16.27 21.96 3.67
C GLY A 19 17.34 20.98 4.15
N ASP A 20 18.24 21.44 5.01
CA ASP A 20 19.28 20.64 5.65
C ASP A 20 18.64 19.43 6.40
N TRP A 21 18.51 18.33 5.66
CA TRP A 21 18.06 17.03 6.16
C TRP A 21 19.22 16.36 6.87
N SER A 22 19.60 16.92 8.02
CA SER A 22 20.54 16.25 8.90
C SER A 22 20.07 14.80 9.14
N GLU A 23 20.97 13.84 9.09
CA GLU A 23 20.71 12.40 9.34
C GLU A 23 19.78 12.15 10.54
N LEU A 24 19.89 13.01 11.57
CA LEU A 24 19.07 12.96 12.77
C LEU A 24 17.58 13.23 12.53
N LYS A 25 17.23 14.19 11.65
CA LYS A 25 15.83 14.51 11.30
C LYS A 25 15.22 13.37 10.52
N ILE A 26 15.96 12.82 9.55
CA ILE A 26 15.57 11.65 8.76
C ILE A 26 15.27 10.48 9.71
N LEU A 27 16.20 10.15 10.60
CA LEU A 27 16.01 9.07 11.57
C LEU A 27 14.82 9.31 12.51
N PHE A 28 14.63 10.54 12.99
CA PHE A 28 13.50 10.88 13.85
C PHE A 28 12.16 10.69 13.14
N PHE A 29 12.00 11.22 11.92
CA PHE A 29 10.78 11.05 11.13
C PHE A 29 10.53 9.57 10.79
N PHE A 30 11.59 8.80 10.54
CA PHE A 30 11.48 7.36 10.33
C PHE A 30 10.93 6.64 11.56
N LEU A 31 11.54 6.86 12.72
CA LEU A 31 11.12 6.21 13.96
C LEU A 31 9.69 6.63 14.33
N ALA A 32 9.37 7.92 14.19
CA ALA A 32 8.03 8.43 14.46
C ALA A 32 6.97 7.81 13.54
N SER A 33 7.24 7.73 12.23
CA SER A 33 6.32 7.12 11.26
C SER A 33 6.19 5.61 11.44
N ALA A 34 7.28 4.89 11.71
CA ALA A 34 7.27 3.46 12.01
C ALA A 34 6.46 3.17 13.28
N VAL A 35 6.66 3.95 14.35
CA VAL A 35 5.86 3.85 15.58
C VAL A 35 4.40 4.16 15.30
N LEU A 36 4.09 5.20 14.54
CA LEU A 36 2.72 5.54 14.17
C LEU A 36 2.02 4.40 13.40
N VAL A 37 2.68 3.82 12.41
CA VAL A 37 2.13 2.69 11.64
C VAL A 37 1.92 1.49 12.57
N ILE A 38 2.88 1.15 13.43
CA ILE A 38 2.73 0.05 14.39
C ILE A 38 1.57 0.33 15.35
N LEU A 39 1.45 1.55 15.88
CA LEU A 39 0.35 1.93 16.78
C LEU A 39 -1.00 1.84 16.08
N LEU A 40 -1.09 2.29 14.82
CA LEU A 40 -2.30 2.13 14.00
C LEU A 40 -2.66 0.66 13.82
N GLN A 41 -1.68 -0.21 13.52
CA GLN A 41 -1.91 -1.65 13.39
C GLN A 41 -2.32 -2.31 14.72
N VAL A 42 -1.72 -1.90 15.84
CA VAL A 42 -2.09 -2.43 17.16
C VAL A 42 -3.48 -1.93 17.57
N ALA A 43 -3.84 -0.68 17.25
CA ALA A 43 -5.16 -0.13 17.52
C ALA A 43 -6.24 -0.89 16.75
N THR A 44 -6.05 -1.11 15.44
CA THR A 44 -7.01 -1.89 14.62
C THR A 44 -7.09 -3.35 15.05
N ALA A 45 -6.00 -3.93 15.55
CA ALA A 45 -5.99 -5.28 16.12
C ALA A 45 -6.79 -5.36 17.43
N ARG A 46 -6.62 -4.38 18.32
CA ARG A 46 -7.21 -4.36 19.67
C ARG A 46 -8.71 -4.11 19.69
N GLU A 47 -9.22 -3.26 18.81
CA GLU A 47 -10.67 -3.06 18.65
C GLU A 47 -11.41 -4.36 18.30
N GLY A 48 -10.71 -5.43 17.91
CA GLY A 48 -11.31 -6.72 17.55
C GLY A 48 -11.45 -7.70 18.71
N GLY A 49 -10.65 -7.50 19.76
CA GLY A 49 -10.71 -8.34 20.96
C GLY A 49 -11.90 -8.03 21.86
N ASN A 50 -12.44 -6.80 21.80
CA ASN A 50 -13.49 -6.35 22.70
C ASN A 50 -14.92 -6.77 22.28
N ASP A 51 -15.12 -7.17 21.02
CA ASP A 51 -16.43 -7.55 20.47
C ASP A 51 -16.75 -9.05 20.62
N SER A 52 -15.92 -9.81 21.36
CA SER A 52 -15.99 -11.29 21.41
C SER A 52 -16.98 -11.86 22.44
N ALA A 53 -18.07 -11.17 22.76
CA ALA A 53 -19.16 -11.71 23.57
C ALA A 53 -20.43 -11.94 22.72
N CYS A 54 -20.81 -13.21 22.61
CA CYS A 54 -22.07 -13.76 22.06
C CYS A 54 -22.02 -14.34 20.63
N SER A 55 -22.33 -15.63 20.60
CA SER A 55 -22.18 -16.60 19.52
C SER A 55 -23.38 -16.61 18.57
N THR A 56 -23.34 -15.73 17.56
CA THR A 56 -23.90 -15.90 16.20
C THR A 56 -22.86 -15.52 15.14
N ALA A 57 -21.59 -15.43 15.57
CA ALA A 57 -20.59 -14.51 15.06
C ALA A 57 -19.66 -15.05 13.97
N GLY A 58 -19.80 -16.29 13.48
CA GLY A 58 -18.81 -16.90 12.58
C GLY A 58 -18.65 -16.21 11.21
N SER A 59 -19.75 -15.75 10.61
CA SER A 59 -19.76 -15.03 9.32
C SER A 59 -19.49 -13.53 9.50
N ALA A 60 -20.17 -12.90 10.46
CA ALA A 60 -20.02 -11.48 10.78
C ALA A 60 -18.61 -11.13 11.30
N ASN A 61 -17.96 -12.04 12.03
CA ASN A 61 -16.59 -11.85 12.50
C ASN A 61 -15.58 -12.00 11.34
N ARG A 62 -15.82 -12.89 10.36
CA ARG A 62 -14.96 -12.97 9.17
C ARG A 62 -15.07 -11.70 8.32
N SER A 63 -16.28 -11.20 8.07
CA SER A 63 -16.48 -9.98 7.27
C SER A 63 -15.91 -8.72 7.94
N SER A 64 -16.04 -8.59 9.27
CA SER A 64 -15.43 -7.49 10.03
C SER A 64 -13.91 -7.57 10.05
N LEU A 65 -13.30 -8.76 10.13
CA LEU A 65 -11.86 -8.92 9.99
C LEU A 65 -11.38 -8.53 8.58
N HIS A 66 -12.12 -8.87 7.52
CA HIS A 66 -11.80 -8.42 6.17
C HIS A 66 -11.89 -6.88 6.02
N ILE A 67 -12.90 -6.22 6.60
CA ILE A 67 -13.02 -4.76 6.53
C ILE A 67 -11.89 -4.04 7.27
N ARG A 68 -11.50 -4.54 8.45
CA ARG A 68 -10.43 -3.96 9.29
C ARG A 68 -9.10 -3.96 8.57
N ARG A 69 -8.79 -5.06 7.89
CA ARG A 69 -7.54 -5.24 7.12
C ARG A 69 -7.49 -4.28 5.94
N ARG A 70 -8.62 -4.12 5.25
CA ARG A 70 -8.76 -3.18 4.13
C ARG A 70 -8.63 -1.72 4.59
N LEU A 71 -9.17 -1.39 5.77
CA LEU A 71 -8.99 -0.06 6.37
C LEU A 71 -7.54 0.20 6.76
N GLN A 72 -6.87 -0.79 7.37
CA GLN A 72 -5.44 -0.72 7.68
C GLN A 72 -4.59 -0.53 6.42
N HIS A 73 -4.93 -1.26 5.36
CA HIS A 73 -4.23 -1.18 4.08
C HIS A 73 -4.38 0.22 3.45
N ALA A 74 -5.61 0.76 3.43
CA ALA A 74 -5.89 2.12 2.98
C ALA A 74 -5.23 3.20 3.83
N SER A 75 -5.26 3.08 5.17
CA SER A 75 -4.66 4.06 6.07
C SER A 75 -3.14 4.08 5.96
N THR A 76 -2.50 2.90 5.89
CA THR A 76 -1.05 2.78 5.73
C THR A 76 -0.59 3.40 4.42
N GLY A 77 -1.29 3.12 3.32
CA GLY A 77 -1.00 3.74 2.02
C GLY A 77 -1.21 5.25 2.02
N GLY A 78 -2.28 5.75 2.65
CA GLY A 78 -2.51 7.18 2.81
C GLY A 78 -1.40 7.89 3.59
N VAL A 79 -0.88 7.26 4.66
CA VAL A 79 0.26 7.77 5.42
C VAL A 79 1.52 7.83 4.53
N PHE A 80 1.84 6.78 3.78
CA PHE A 80 3.01 6.81 2.88
C PHE A 80 2.85 7.81 1.75
N TRP A 81 1.66 7.93 1.18
CA TRP A 81 1.35 8.96 0.19
C TRP A 81 1.59 10.37 0.76
N ALA A 82 1.09 10.66 1.97
CA ALA A 82 1.30 11.96 2.62
C ALA A 82 2.78 12.21 2.96
N LEU A 83 3.48 11.22 3.53
CA LEU A 83 4.90 11.31 3.89
C LEU A 83 5.79 11.54 2.66
N SER A 84 5.39 11.06 1.48
CA SER A 84 6.14 11.24 0.25
C SER A 84 6.26 12.71 -0.21
N TYR A 85 5.46 13.63 0.33
CA TYR A 85 5.59 15.08 0.09
C TYR A 85 6.63 15.74 0.99
N ILE A 86 6.98 15.07 2.09
CA ILE A 86 7.89 15.60 3.12
C ILE A 86 9.27 14.95 2.97
N ILE A 87 9.31 13.64 2.75
CA ILE A 87 10.54 12.84 2.71
C ILE A 87 11.01 12.69 1.25
N PRO A 88 12.29 13.00 0.94
CA PRO A 88 12.82 12.79 -0.40
C PRO A 88 12.76 11.30 -0.83
N PRO A 89 12.57 11.01 -2.13
CA PRO A 89 12.27 9.64 -2.61
C PRO A 89 13.33 8.60 -2.23
N VAL A 90 14.61 8.94 -2.34
CA VAL A 90 15.72 8.01 -2.10
C VAL A 90 15.82 7.62 -0.61
N PRO A 91 15.95 8.58 0.35
CA PRO A 91 15.84 8.27 1.78
C PRO A 91 14.54 7.54 2.14
N GLY A 92 13.40 7.97 1.59
CA GLY A 92 12.10 7.35 1.85
C GLY A 92 12.07 5.88 1.42
N ALA A 93 12.61 5.55 0.25
CA ALA A 93 12.72 4.17 -0.20
C ALA A 93 13.66 3.33 0.68
N PHE A 94 14.82 3.86 1.09
CA PHE A 94 15.72 3.14 2.00
C PHE A 94 15.09 2.87 3.36
N MET A 95 14.32 3.83 3.89
CA MET A 95 13.52 3.64 5.10
C MET A 95 12.51 2.50 4.95
N LEU A 96 11.77 2.46 3.83
CA LEU A 96 10.82 1.39 3.55
C LEU A 96 11.52 0.02 3.43
N LEU A 97 12.68 -0.03 2.77
CA LEU A 97 13.51 -1.25 2.69
C LEU A 97 14.03 -1.69 4.06
N LEU A 98 14.47 -0.76 4.91
CA LEU A 98 14.88 -1.05 6.29
C LEU A 98 13.71 -1.60 7.12
N GLY A 99 12.51 -1.04 6.94
CA GLY A 99 11.29 -1.56 7.55
C GLY A 99 10.96 -2.98 7.08
N ALA A 100 11.03 -3.25 5.78
CA ALA A 100 10.84 -4.58 5.22
C ALA A 100 11.89 -5.57 5.75
N ALA A 101 13.17 -5.19 5.78
CA ALA A 101 14.24 -6.00 6.35
C ALA A 101 14.00 -6.32 7.83
N THR A 102 13.54 -5.34 8.61
CA THR A 102 13.19 -5.52 10.03
C THR A 102 12.05 -6.53 10.20
N LEU A 103 10.98 -6.44 9.39
CA LEU A 103 9.90 -7.43 9.39
C LEU A 103 10.40 -8.83 8.98
N GLY A 104 11.32 -8.91 8.03
CA GLY A 104 11.95 -10.17 7.60
C GLY A 104 12.79 -10.81 8.71
N VAL A 105 13.62 -10.02 9.40
CA VAL A 105 14.41 -10.50 10.55
C VAL A 105 13.49 -10.93 11.68
N PHE A 106 12.47 -10.13 12.01
CA PHE A 106 11.49 -10.48 13.03
C PHE A 106 10.74 -11.77 12.67
N HIS A 107 10.41 -11.99 11.39
CA HIS A 107 9.82 -13.23 10.91
C HIS A 107 10.73 -14.46 11.19
N ILE A 108 12.02 -14.35 10.92
CA ILE A 108 12.98 -15.43 11.21
C ILE A 108 13.05 -15.69 12.72
N VAL A 109 13.09 -14.64 13.55
CA VAL A 109 13.16 -14.76 15.00
C VAL A 109 11.90 -15.43 15.57
N ARG A 110 10.69 -15.03 15.13
CA ARG A 110 9.45 -15.62 15.63
C ARG A 110 9.30 -17.10 15.26
N LEU A 111 9.80 -17.52 14.09
CA LEU A 111 9.77 -18.93 13.69
C LEU A 111 10.73 -19.82 14.50
N ARG A 112 11.74 -19.23 15.17
CA ARG A 112 12.68 -19.97 16.02
C ARG A 112 12.26 -20.05 17.49
N SER A 113 11.24 -19.30 17.91
CA SER A 113 10.78 -19.23 19.30
C SER A 113 9.27 -19.31 19.39
N ASN A 114 8.77 -20.41 19.97
CA ASN A 114 7.33 -20.60 20.20
C ASN A 114 6.73 -19.45 21.02
N ALA A 115 7.47 -18.93 22.01
CA ALA A 115 7.00 -17.80 22.82
C ALA A 115 6.86 -16.52 21.98
N ALA A 116 7.79 -16.26 21.05
CA ALA A 116 7.71 -15.11 20.16
C ALA A 116 6.59 -15.26 19.12
N GLN A 117 6.39 -16.48 18.60
CA GLN A 117 5.27 -16.81 17.71
C GLN A 117 3.92 -16.60 18.41
N ASP A 118 3.76 -17.11 19.62
CA ASP A 118 2.53 -16.97 20.39
C ASP A 118 2.25 -15.51 20.73
N PHE A 119 3.28 -14.75 21.12
CA PHE A 119 3.15 -13.32 21.37
C PHE A 119 2.72 -12.57 20.10
N TYR A 120 3.33 -12.89 18.95
CA TYR A 120 2.99 -12.31 17.66
C TYR A 120 1.54 -12.61 17.25
N LEU A 121 1.10 -13.87 17.36
CA LEU A 121 -0.26 -14.28 17.03
C LEU A 121 -1.28 -13.68 18.00
N ARG A 122 -0.94 -13.49 19.28
CA ARG A 122 -1.80 -12.77 20.24
C ARG A 122 -1.99 -11.31 19.87
N LEU A 123 -0.94 -10.65 19.37
CA LEU A 123 -0.98 -9.23 19.07
C LEU A 123 -1.57 -8.93 17.67
N PHE A 124 -1.22 -9.72 16.67
CA PHE A 124 -1.55 -9.46 15.26
C PHE A 124 -2.40 -10.56 14.60
N GLY A 125 -2.64 -11.69 15.26
CA GLY A 125 -3.27 -12.85 14.61
C GLY A 125 -4.65 -12.58 14.01
N SER A 126 -5.43 -11.65 14.58
CA SER A 126 -6.70 -11.20 14.01
C SER A 126 -6.53 -10.47 12.66
N LEU A 127 -5.37 -9.86 12.45
CA LEU A 127 -5.02 -9.14 11.23
C LEU A 127 -4.25 -9.98 10.22
N LEU A 128 -4.03 -11.29 10.44
CA LEU A 128 -3.26 -12.16 9.53
C LEU A 128 -4.14 -13.11 8.70
N ARG A 129 -3.74 -13.38 7.45
CA ARG A 129 -4.35 -14.37 6.55
C ARG A 129 -3.84 -15.73 7.02
N PRO A 130 -4.58 -16.83 6.83
CA PRO A 130 -4.13 -18.15 7.28
C PRO A 130 -2.71 -18.53 6.82
N HIS A 131 -2.33 -18.13 5.60
CA HIS A 131 -0.98 -18.37 5.08
C HIS A 131 0.08 -17.42 5.65
N GLU A 132 -0.29 -16.21 6.09
CA GLU A 132 0.64 -15.24 6.72
C GLU A 132 1.02 -15.65 8.15
N MET A 133 0.18 -16.47 8.83
CA MET A 133 0.46 -16.92 10.21
C MET A 133 1.82 -17.61 10.33
N HIS A 134 2.25 -18.30 9.27
CA HIS A 134 3.55 -18.98 9.19
C HIS A 134 4.47 -18.41 8.09
N GLY A 135 4.00 -17.45 7.29
CA GLY A 135 4.76 -16.78 6.23
C GLY A 135 5.10 -15.33 6.53
N LEU A 136 5.70 -14.64 5.56
CA LEU A 136 5.89 -13.19 5.65
C LEU A 136 4.51 -12.48 5.63
N PRO A 137 4.30 -11.45 6.46
CA PRO A 137 3.04 -10.71 6.47
C PRO A 137 2.92 -9.82 5.23
N GLY A 138 1.71 -9.54 4.75
CA GLY A 138 1.47 -8.60 3.64
C GLY A 138 2.12 -7.23 3.83
N ALA A 139 2.29 -6.76 5.07
CA ALA A 139 3.03 -5.54 5.38
C ALA A 139 4.49 -5.56 4.89
N PHE A 140 5.15 -6.72 4.89
CA PHE A 140 6.48 -6.88 4.30
C PHE A 140 6.47 -6.59 2.80
N TYR A 141 5.53 -7.22 2.08
CA TYR A 141 5.38 -7.06 0.64
C TYR A 141 4.93 -5.65 0.25
N PHE A 142 4.07 -5.02 1.06
CA PHE A 142 3.64 -3.64 0.90
C PHE A 142 4.83 -2.68 0.94
N LEU A 143 5.66 -2.78 1.99
CA LEU A 143 6.86 -1.94 2.14
C LEU A 143 7.82 -2.15 0.98
N LEU A 144 8.00 -3.40 0.57
CA LEU A 144 8.91 -3.77 -0.52
C LEU A 144 8.42 -3.23 -1.88
N GLY A 145 7.14 -3.41 -2.21
CA GLY A 145 6.54 -2.89 -3.45
C GLY A 145 6.55 -1.37 -3.51
N THR A 146 6.23 -0.72 -2.39
CA THR A 146 6.27 0.75 -2.27
C THR A 146 7.70 1.28 -2.43
N ALA A 147 8.69 0.62 -1.80
CA ALA A 147 10.09 0.99 -1.95
C ALA A 147 10.56 0.87 -3.40
N PHE A 148 10.26 -0.24 -4.07
CA PHE A 148 10.68 -0.46 -5.44
C PHE A 148 10.05 0.54 -6.40
N VAL A 149 8.74 0.78 -6.34
CA VAL A 149 8.12 1.78 -7.23
C VAL A 149 8.67 3.19 -6.97
N THR A 150 8.97 3.52 -5.72
CA THR A 150 9.57 4.83 -5.36
C THR A 150 11.00 4.99 -5.90
N LEU A 151 11.78 3.91 -6.01
CA LEU A 151 13.14 3.95 -6.58
C LEU A 151 13.14 3.95 -8.11
N LEU A 152 12.19 3.25 -8.72
CA LEU A 152 12.19 2.98 -10.16
C LEU A 152 11.42 4.04 -10.97
N CYS A 153 10.48 4.73 -10.34
CA CYS A 153 9.58 5.68 -11.00
C CYS A 153 9.74 7.10 -10.45
N PRO A 154 9.38 8.13 -11.23
CA PRO A 154 9.16 9.48 -10.71
C PRO A 154 8.20 9.46 -9.53
N ILE A 155 8.43 10.35 -8.55
CA ILE A 155 7.71 10.32 -7.28
C ILE A 155 6.19 10.45 -7.44
N ASP A 156 5.71 11.17 -8.45
CA ASP A 156 4.26 11.31 -8.70
C ASP A 156 3.65 10.00 -9.20
N GLU A 157 4.37 9.24 -10.02
CA GLU A 157 3.93 7.93 -10.50
C GLU A 157 3.94 6.91 -9.35
N ALA A 158 4.95 6.97 -8.49
CA ALA A 158 5.01 6.15 -7.27
C ALA A 158 3.86 6.46 -6.31
N ARG A 159 3.51 7.75 -6.12
CA ARG A 159 2.35 8.18 -5.33
C ARG A 159 1.04 7.59 -5.87
N LEU A 160 0.83 7.66 -7.18
CA LEU A 160 -0.34 7.06 -7.81
C LEU A 160 -0.36 5.54 -7.62
N ALA A 161 0.77 4.85 -7.84
CA ALA A 161 0.87 3.41 -7.66
C ALA A 161 0.54 2.95 -6.22
N VAL A 162 1.02 3.70 -5.22
CA VAL A 162 0.70 3.45 -3.80
C VAL A 162 -0.78 3.65 -3.53
N LEU A 163 -1.41 4.68 -4.10
CA LEU A 163 -2.85 4.90 -3.95
C LEU A 163 -3.70 3.86 -4.68
N CYS A 164 -3.26 3.41 -5.86
CA CYS A 164 -3.89 2.31 -6.59
C CYS A 164 -3.88 1.02 -5.76
N LEU A 165 -2.75 0.71 -5.12
CA LEU A 165 -2.68 -0.37 -4.15
C LEU A 165 -3.62 -0.10 -2.97
N SER A 166 -3.47 1.04 -2.29
CA SER A 166 -4.13 1.27 -1.00
C SER A 166 -5.64 1.51 -1.07
N LEU A 167 -6.17 1.97 -2.20
CA LEU A 167 -7.59 2.27 -2.38
C LEU A 167 -8.25 1.39 -3.44
N GLY A 168 -7.53 1.06 -4.52
CA GLY A 168 -8.03 0.21 -5.59
C GLY A 168 -8.25 -1.23 -5.12
N ASP A 169 -7.28 -1.83 -4.42
CA ASP A 169 -7.40 -3.20 -3.90
C ASP A 169 -8.55 -3.34 -2.88
N PRO A 170 -8.68 -2.47 -1.85
CA PRO A 170 -9.86 -2.48 -0.99
C PRO A 170 -11.19 -2.32 -1.75
N ALA A 171 -11.24 -1.45 -2.77
CA ALA A 171 -12.45 -1.26 -3.56
C ALA A 171 -12.83 -2.51 -4.35
N ALA A 172 -11.87 -3.14 -5.03
CA ALA A 172 -12.07 -4.43 -5.70
C ALA A 172 -12.61 -5.47 -4.73
N ALA A 173 -11.98 -5.57 -3.57
CA ALA A 173 -12.31 -6.59 -2.58
C ALA A 173 -13.69 -6.33 -1.93
N ILE A 174 -14.10 -5.08 -1.70
CA ILE A 174 -15.41 -4.72 -1.12
C ILE A 174 -16.52 -4.96 -2.13
N VAL A 175 -16.40 -4.40 -3.34
CA VAL A 175 -17.43 -4.53 -4.36
C VAL A 175 -17.51 -5.97 -4.83
N GLY A 176 -16.37 -6.62 -5.03
CA GLY A 176 -16.29 -7.99 -5.49
C GLY A 176 -16.90 -9.00 -4.52
N SER A 177 -16.81 -8.76 -3.21
CA SER A 177 -17.48 -9.61 -2.20
C SER A 177 -18.97 -9.28 -2.01
N SER A 178 -19.38 -8.02 -2.23
CA SER A 178 -20.73 -7.56 -1.88
C SER A 178 -21.75 -7.81 -2.98
N PHE A 179 -21.35 -7.69 -4.25
CA PHE A 179 -22.29 -7.64 -5.37
C PHE A 179 -22.56 -8.98 -6.05
N GLY A 180 -22.00 -10.10 -5.55
CA GLY A 180 -22.30 -11.47 -6.02
C GLY A 180 -22.52 -11.57 -7.54
N GLY A 181 -21.44 -11.62 -8.32
CA GLY A 181 -21.50 -11.52 -9.79
C GLY A 181 -20.62 -12.51 -10.54
N LEU A 182 -20.38 -12.23 -11.83
CA LEU A 182 -19.51 -13.06 -12.67
C LEU A 182 -18.06 -13.03 -12.16
N ASN A 183 -17.54 -14.19 -11.79
CA ASN A 183 -16.12 -14.35 -11.48
C ASN A 183 -15.35 -14.51 -12.79
N LEU A 184 -14.40 -13.61 -13.05
CA LEU A 184 -13.49 -13.69 -14.19
C LEU A 184 -12.42 -14.76 -13.96
N VAL A 185 -11.94 -14.84 -12.71
CA VAL A 185 -11.00 -15.84 -12.21
C VAL A 185 -11.49 -16.29 -10.82
N ALA A 186 -11.04 -17.44 -10.33
CA ALA A 186 -11.46 -18.00 -9.03
C ALA A 186 -11.38 -17.01 -7.84
N HIS A 187 -10.50 -16.01 -7.93
CA HIS A 187 -10.27 -15.01 -6.89
C HIS A 187 -10.62 -13.57 -7.31
N ALA A 188 -11.09 -13.34 -8.54
CA ALA A 188 -11.35 -12.01 -9.08
C ALA A 188 -12.73 -11.94 -9.76
N SER A 189 -13.59 -11.03 -9.28
CA SER A 189 -14.91 -10.80 -9.85
C SER A 189 -14.92 -9.60 -10.78
N LEU A 190 -15.80 -9.63 -11.79
CA LEU A 190 -15.95 -8.53 -12.73
C LEU A 190 -16.29 -7.21 -12.02
N GLY A 191 -17.15 -7.27 -11.01
CA GLY A 191 -17.49 -6.11 -10.18
C GLY A 191 -16.28 -5.57 -9.40
N GLY A 192 -15.43 -6.45 -8.87
CA GLY A 192 -14.19 -6.06 -8.21
C GLY A 192 -13.22 -5.39 -9.18
N CYS A 193 -12.98 -5.98 -10.35
CA CYS A 193 -12.13 -5.41 -11.38
C CYS A 193 -12.60 -4.01 -11.83
N LEU A 194 -13.91 -3.84 -12.07
CA LEU A 194 -14.48 -2.54 -12.44
C LEU A 194 -14.34 -1.51 -11.33
N ALA A 195 -14.46 -1.92 -10.06
CA ALA A 195 -14.27 -1.03 -8.92
C ALA A 195 -12.81 -0.58 -8.79
N CYS A 196 -11.84 -1.50 -8.85
CA CYS A 196 -10.42 -1.16 -8.82
C CYS A 196 -10.07 -0.23 -9.99
N PHE A 197 -10.49 -0.58 -11.21
CA PHE A 197 -10.25 0.24 -12.39
C PHE A 197 -10.81 1.66 -12.21
N SER A 198 -12.07 1.78 -11.80
CA SER A 198 -12.75 3.09 -11.66
C SER A 198 -12.09 3.95 -10.59
N VAL A 199 -11.77 3.38 -9.42
CA VAL A 199 -11.10 4.09 -8.33
C VAL A 199 -9.71 4.55 -8.77
N CYS A 200 -8.90 3.66 -9.34
CA CYS A 200 -7.56 3.99 -9.80
C CYS A 200 -7.57 5.04 -10.92
N PHE A 201 -8.53 4.95 -11.84
CA PHE A 201 -8.67 5.92 -12.94
C PHE A 201 -9.01 7.31 -12.41
N CYS A 202 -10.00 7.40 -11.50
CA CYS A 202 -10.35 8.65 -10.84
C CYS A 202 -9.16 9.23 -10.05
N LEU A 203 -8.40 8.40 -9.33
CA LEU A 203 -7.19 8.85 -8.61
C LEU A 203 -6.13 9.40 -9.57
N GLY A 204 -5.91 8.76 -10.71
CA GLY A 204 -5.01 9.27 -11.75
C GLY A 204 -5.42 10.67 -12.23
N LEU A 205 -6.71 10.86 -12.54
CA LEU A 205 -7.22 12.17 -12.94
C LEU A 205 -7.14 13.21 -11.82
N LEU A 206 -7.40 12.83 -10.57
CA LEU A 206 -7.33 13.72 -9.40
C LEU A 206 -5.90 14.18 -9.08
N LEU A 207 -4.89 13.41 -9.49
CA LEU A 207 -3.48 13.77 -9.38
C LEU A 207 -2.95 14.42 -10.67
N ASP A 208 -3.83 14.98 -11.49
CA ASP A 208 -3.51 15.69 -12.74
C ASP A 208 -2.73 14.87 -13.77
N PHE A 209 -2.84 13.54 -13.76
CA PHE A 209 -2.31 12.70 -14.83
C PHE A 209 -3.17 12.81 -16.10
N SER A 210 -2.52 12.67 -17.27
CA SER A 210 -3.26 12.58 -18.53
C SER A 210 -4.23 11.40 -18.51
N GLY A 211 -5.35 11.50 -19.22
CA GLY A 211 -6.34 10.41 -19.29
C GLY A 211 -5.74 9.08 -19.78
N ARG A 212 -4.70 9.15 -20.63
CA ARG A 212 -3.93 7.97 -21.05
C ARG A 212 -3.12 7.36 -19.91
N ASP A 213 -2.38 8.16 -19.16
CA ASP A 213 -1.56 7.66 -18.04
C ASP A 213 -2.45 7.10 -16.92
N ALA A 214 -3.57 7.78 -16.61
CA ALA A 214 -4.56 7.30 -15.66
C ALA A 214 -5.17 5.96 -16.10
N PHE A 215 -5.51 5.81 -17.39
CA PHE A 215 -5.99 4.55 -17.95
C PHE A 215 -4.96 3.43 -17.85
N MET A 216 -3.69 3.72 -18.15
CA MET A 216 -2.62 2.73 -18.06
C MET A 216 -2.40 2.27 -16.62
N ALA A 217 -2.39 3.22 -15.67
CA ALA A 217 -2.26 2.91 -14.26
C ALA A 217 -3.43 2.06 -13.75
N SER A 218 -4.68 2.45 -14.06
CA SER A 218 -5.87 1.72 -13.62
C SER A 218 -6.00 0.34 -14.24
N ALA A 219 -5.66 0.19 -15.53
CA ALA A 219 -5.63 -1.10 -16.20
C ALA A 219 -4.56 -2.01 -15.58
N ALA A 220 -3.35 -1.50 -15.36
CA ALA A 220 -2.27 -2.27 -14.76
C ALA A 220 -2.58 -2.71 -13.33
N ALA A 221 -3.14 -1.82 -12.50
CA ALA A 221 -3.57 -2.16 -11.14
C ALA A 221 -4.62 -3.27 -11.15
N THR A 222 -5.62 -3.17 -12.03
CA THR A 222 -6.71 -4.14 -12.15
C THR A 222 -6.21 -5.50 -12.63
N VAL A 223 -5.35 -5.53 -13.64
CA VAL A 223 -4.75 -6.78 -14.13
C VAL A 223 -3.87 -7.41 -13.05
N ALA A 224 -3.05 -6.61 -12.37
CA ALA A 224 -2.19 -7.11 -11.30
C ALA A 224 -3.00 -7.70 -10.15
N GLU A 225 -4.05 -7.02 -9.70
CA GLU A 225 -4.98 -7.53 -8.67
C GLU A 225 -5.62 -8.86 -9.10
N ALA A 226 -6.18 -8.91 -10.32
CA ALA A 226 -6.86 -10.10 -10.81
C ALA A 226 -5.93 -11.31 -11.04
N THR A 227 -4.64 -11.07 -11.26
CA THR A 227 -3.67 -12.13 -11.61
C THR A 227 -2.69 -12.47 -10.50
N ALA A 228 -2.54 -11.64 -9.46
CA ALA A 228 -1.61 -11.87 -8.34
C ALA A 228 -1.75 -13.28 -7.74
N GLY A 229 -2.99 -13.69 -7.45
CA GLY A 229 -3.28 -15.02 -6.89
C GLY A 229 -2.95 -16.19 -7.84
N PHE A 230 -3.02 -15.98 -9.16
CA PHE A 230 -2.66 -17.00 -10.15
C PHE A 230 -1.13 -17.15 -10.29
N VAL A 231 -0.40 -16.03 -10.24
CA VAL A 231 1.07 -16.02 -10.34
C VAL A 231 1.72 -16.45 -9.02
N GLY A 232 0.99 -16.40 -7.91
CA GLY A 232 1.51 -16.71 -6.58
C GLY A 232 2.39 -15.61 -6.01
N ILE A 233 2.22 -14.37 -6.49
CA ILE A 233 2.90 -13.18 -5.97
C ILE A 233 1.90 -12.40 -5.12
N ASP A 234 2.38 -11.87 -4.00
CA ASP A 234 1.57 -11.04 -3.11
C ASP A 234 1.11 -9.75 -3.81
N ASP A 235 -0.19 -9.44 -3.67
CA ASP A 235 -0.87 -8.28 -4.23
C ASP A 235 -0.17 -6.96 -3.84
N ASN A 236 0.30 -6.86 -2.60
CA ASN A 236 0.96 -5.68 -2.07
C ASN A 236 2.33 -5.40 -2.71
N LEU A 237 2.97 -6.41 -3.27
CA LEU A 237 4.21 -6.26 -4.04
C LEU A 237 3.92 -6.02 -5.51
N PHE A 238 2.97 -6.77 -6.07
CA PHE A 238 2.77 -6.84 -7.51
C PHE A 238 2.09 -5.59 -8.08
N ILE A 239 1.05 -5.08 -7.40
CA ILE A 239 0.26 -3.93 -7.90
C ILE A 239 1.14 -2.68 -8.10
N PRO A 240 1.92 -2.20 -7.10
CA PRO A 240 2.71 -0.98 -7.29
C PRO A 240 3.74 -1.10 -8.41
N ILE A 241 4.39 -2.26 -8.52
CA ILE A 241 5.39 -2.53 -9.56
C ILE A 241 4.75 -2.55 -10.94
N ALA A 242 3.60 -3.22 -11.10
CA ALA A 242 2.87 -3.30 -12.36
C ALA A 242 2.41 -1.90 -12.82
N VAL A 243 1.87 -1.09 -11.90
CA VAL A 243 1.44 0.28 -12.20
C VAL A 243 2.63 1.13 -12.64
N GLY A 244 3.72 1.15 -11.85
CA GLY A 244 4.91 1.93 -12.18
C GLY A 244 5.52 1.53 -13.53
N PHE A 245 5.59 0.24 -13.82
CA PHE A 245 6.10 -0.25 -15.10
C PHE A 245 5.21 0.15 -16.28
N ALA A 246 3.89 0.02 -16.14
CA ALA A 246 2.94 0.40 -17.18
C ALA A 246 3.03 1.89 -17.51
N MET A 247 3.09 2.75 -16.50
CA MET A 247 3.25 4.20 -16.68
C MET A 247 4.58 4.55 -17.36
N ARG A 248 5.66 3.84 -17.00
CA ARG A 248 6.98 4.05 -17.60
C ARG A 248 7.02 3.71 -19.09
N ILE A 249 6.43 2.58 -19.49
CA ILE A 249 6.29 2.21 -20.91
C ILE A 249 5.43 3.23 -21.65
N GLY A 250 4.31 3.63 -21.04
CA GLY A 250 3.39 4.60 -21.61
C GLY A 250 4.09 5.89 -22.02
N ARG A 251 4.91 6.44 -21.11
CA ARG A 251 5.61 7.71 -21.32
C ARG A 251 6.90 7.58 -22.12
N GLY A 252 7.60 6.45 -22.02
CA GLY A 252 8.81 6.18 -22.82
C GLY A 252 8.57 6.19 -24.33
N ASN A 253 7.34 5.91 -24.77
CA ASN A 253 6.94 5.93 -26.17
C ASN A 253 6.52 7.32 -26.70
N VAL A 254 6.57 8.36 -25.86
CA VAL A 254 6.14 9.75 -26.20
C VAL A 254 7.33 10.72 -26.21
N ALA A 255 8.54 10.24 -25.90
CA ALA A 255 9.78 11.03 -25.91
C ALA A 255 10.57 10.86 -27.22
#